data_AF-A0A3L6NZV9-F1
#
_entry.id   AF-A0A3L6NZV9-F1
#
_cell.length_a   1.000
_cell.length_b   1.000
_cell.length_c   1.000
_cell.angle_alpha   90.00
_cell.angle_beta   90.00
_cell.angle_gamma   90.00
#
_symmetry.space_group_name_H-M   'P 1'
#
loop_
_entity.id
_entity.type
_entity.pdbx_description
1 polymer ?
#
loop_
_entity_poly.entity_id
_entity_poly.type
_entity_poly.pdbx_seq_one_letter_code
_entity_poly.pdbx_strand_id
1 'polypeptide(L)' 'MKYDSAILVLAYSTLISAVSSTISGAEAVCGDLGILQATPGSLPDGVEPSDLRLCADHPLGRNRTLDSAEGASLAPF' A
#
# COMPACT_ATOMS: atom_id res chain seq x y z
N MET A 1 -40.43 -31.98 -3.96
CA MET A 1 -40.18 -30.54 -4.21
C MET A 1 -38.77 -30.38 -4.74
N LYS A 2 -38.61 -29.76 -5.92
CA LYS A 2 -37.30 -29.40 -6.47
C LYS A 2 -37.17 -27.89 -6.29
N TYR A 3 -36.46 -27.47 -5.25
CA TYR A 3 -36.20 -26.05 -5.02
C TYR A 3 -35.18 -25.62 -6.07
N ASP A 4 -35.61 -24.69 -6.91
CA ASP A 4 -34.85 -24.06 -7.96
C ASP A 4 -33.70 -23.27 -7.30
N SER A 5 -32.50 -23.85 -7.31
CA SER A 5 -31.28 -23.34 -6.67
C SER A 5 -30.66 -22.13 -7.40
N ALA A 6 -31.46 -21.33 -8.10
CA ALA A 6 -30.98 -20.29 -9.01
C ALA A 6 -31.11 -18.86 -8.49
N ILE A 7 -31.56 -18.64 -7.25
CA ILE A 7 -31.78 -17.29 -6.75
C ILE A 7 -30.95 -17.06 -5.47
N LEU A 8 -30.17 -15.98 -5.53
CA LEU A 8 -29.60 -15.19 -4.43
C LEU A 8 -28.10 -15.39 -4.09
N VAL A 9 -27.22 -15.36 -5.09
CA VAL A 9 -25.77 -15.11 -4.88
C VAL A 9 -25.33 -13.85 -5.64
N LEU A 10 -25.85 -12.67 -5.29
CA LEU A 10 -25.36 -11.41 -5.87
C LEU A 10 -25.60 -10.23 -4.91
N ALA A 11 -24.86 -10.14 -3.81
CA ALA A 11 -24.66 -8.87 -3.09
C ALA A 11 -23.53 -8.98 -2.06
N TYR A 12 -22.32 -9.34 -2.49
CA TYR A 12 -21.12 -9.00 -1.70
C TYR A 12 -20.54 -7.71 -2.31
N SER A 13 -21.20 -6.59 -2.01
CA SER A 13 -20.69 -5.26 -2.34
C SER A 13 -19.46 -5.03 -1.47
N THR A 14 -18.27 -5.25 -2.03
CA THR A 14 -17.00 -4.98 -1.36
C THR A 14 -16.88 -3.48 -1.11
N LEU A 15 -17.06 -3.06 0.14
CA LEU A 15 -16.66 -1.73 0.59
C LEU A 15 -15.13 -1.70 0.62
N ILE A 16 -14.52 -1.41 -0.53
CA ILE A 16 -13.09 -1.09 -0.60
C ILE A 16 -12.97 0.37 -0.18
N SER A 17 -12.97 0.61 1.12
CA SER A 17 -12.65 1.92 1.67
C SER A 17 -11.14 2.10 1.53
N ALA A 18 -10.66 2.87 0.56
CA ALA A 18 -9.25 3.25 0.53
C ALA A 18 -8.94 4.20 1.71
N VAL A 19 -7.85 3.97 2.44
CA VAL A 19 -7.33 4.99 3.37
C VAL A 19 -6.46 5.94 2.56
N SER A 20 -6.95 7.16 2.36
CA SER A 20 -6.12 8.25 1.87
C SER A 20 -5.31 8.83 3.01
N SER A 21 -4.05 9.17 2.72
CA SER A 21 -3.22 9.92 3.66
C SER A 21 -3.94 11.21 4.05
N THR A 22 -4.24 11.37 5.34
CA THR A 22 -4.95 12.54 5.89
C THR A 22 -4.05 13.78 6.02
N ILE A 23 -2.87 13.75 5.41
CA ILE A 23 -1.92 14.85 5.45
C ILE A 23 -2.44 15.93 4.51
N SER A 24 -2.88 17.05 5.09
CA SER A 24 -3.28 18.22 4.33
C SER A 24 -2.14 18.67 3.41
N GLY A 25 -2.42 18.79 2.11
CA GLY A 25 -1.42 19.15 1.11
C GLY A 25 -0.56 17.98 0.60
N ALA A 26 -0.92 16.72 0.88
CA ALA A 26 -0.21 15.55 0.33
C ALA A 26 -0.09 15.59 -1.20
N GLU A 27 -1.09 16.14 -1.89
CA GLU A 27 -1.06 16.37 -3.34
C GLU A 27 0.08 17.31 -3.77
N ALA A 28 0.32 18.39 -3.01
CA ALA A 28 1.39 19.34 -3.28
C ALA A 28 2.77 18.76 -2.96
N VAL A 29 2.84 17.86 -1.97
CA VAL A 29 4.08 17.16 -1.61
C VAL A 29 4.44 16.09 -2.64
N CYS A 30 3.45 15.33 -3.12
CA CYS A 30 3.69 14.19 -4.00
C CYS A 30 3.71 14.56 -5.48
N GLY A 31 2.97 15.58 -5.91
CA GLY A 31 2.92 16.02 -7.31
C GLY A 31 2.66 14.84 -8.26
N ASP A 32 3.57 14.66 -9.22
CA ASP A 32 3.48 13.62 -10.25
C ASP A 32 3.62 12.18 -9.70
N LEU A 33 4.22 12.01 -8.52
CA LEU A 33 4.38 10.68 -7.90
C LEU A 33 3.05 10.09 -7.40
N GLY A 34 2.03 10.93 -7.25
CA GLY A 34 0.74 10.56 -6.69
C GLY A 34 0.80 10.24 -5.18
N ILE A 35 -0.36 10.28 -4.52
CA ILE A 35 -0.50 9.91 -3.11
C ILE A 35 -0.63 8.39 -3.03
N LEU A 36 0.05 7.76 -2.06
CA LEU A 36 -0.12 6.33 -1.80
C LEU A 36 -1.53 6.06 -1.25
N GLN A 37 -2.27 5.21 -1.95
CA GLN A 37 -3.58 4.73 -1.53
C GLN A 37 -3.43 3.30 -1.01
N ALA A 38 -3.53 3.11 0.29
CA ALA A 38 -3.52 1.79 0.90
C ALA A 38 -4.95 1.33 1.21
N THR A 39 -5.21 0.03 1.09
CA THR A 39 -6.49 -0.54 1.56
C THR A 39 -6.33 -0.94 3.04
N PRO A 40 -7.18 -0.43 3.95
CA PRO A 40 -7.22 -0.84 5.34
C PRO A 40 -7.34 -2.37 5.45
N GLY A 41 -6.50 -2.99 6.27
CA GLY A 41 -6.48 -4.44 6.45
C GLY A 41 -5.83 -5.24 5.32
N SER A 42 -5.29 -4.58 4.28
CA SER A 42 -4.42 -5.22 3.28
C SER A 42 -2.93 -5.10 3.60
N LEU A 43 -2.60 -4.49 4.74
CA LEU A 43 -1.21 -4.37 5.19
C LEU A 43 -0.78 -5.69 5.88
N PRO A 44 0.49 -6.11 5.70
CA PRO A 44 1.04 -7.24 6.44
C PRO A 44 0.92 -7.03 7.95
N ASP A 45 0.87 -8.13 8.71
CA ASP A 45 0.91 -8.07 10.17
C ASP A 45 2.11 -7.24 10.66
N GLY A 46 1.85 -6.34 11.61
CA GLY A 46 2.86 -5.45 12.18
C GLY A 46 3.25 -4.25 11.33
N VAL A 47 2.59 -4.01 10.19
CA VAL A 47 2.78 -2.80 9.38
C VAL A 47 1.64 -1.82 9.64
N GLU A 48 1.96 -0.68 10.22
CA GLU A 48 1.02 0.42 10.41
C GLU A 48 0.96 1.33 9.17
N PRO A 49 -0.16 2.03 8.93
CA PRO A 49 -0.25 3.01 7.84
C PRO A 49 0.84 4.09 7.89
N SER A 50 1.34 4.40 9.08
CA SER A 50 2.43 5.36 9.32
C SER A 50 3.80 4.87 8.83
N ASP A 51 3.97 3.55 8.65
CA ASP A 51 5.19 2.95 8.10
C ASP A 51 5.26 3.09 6.57
N LEU A 52 4.14 3.44 5.94
CA LEU A 52 4.05 3.58 4.50
C LEU A 52 4.58 4.94 4.05
N ARG A 53 5.15 4.95 2.83
CA ARG A 53 5.55 6.19 2.18
C ARG A 53 4.30 7.00 1.82
N LEU A 54 4.38 8.32 1.97
CA LEU A 54 3.28 9.21 1.60
C LEU A 54 2.96 9.17 0.10
N CYS A 55 3.99 9.12 -0.74
CA CYS A 55 3.83 9.17 -2.20
C CYS A 55 3.95 7.79 -2.83
N ALA A 56 3.14 7.52 -3.86
CA ALA A 56 2.98 6.20 -4.44
C ALA A 56 4.23 5.74 -5.22
N ASP A 57 4.70 6.55 -6.17
CA ASP A 57 5.74 6.12 -7.11
C ASP A 57 7.15 6.63 -6.74
N HIS A 58 7.45 6.73 -5.44
CA HIS A 58 8.76 7.24 -5.05
C HIS A 58 9.86 6.21 -5.37
N PRO A 59 10.93 6.57 -6.11
CA PRO A 59 11.95 5.62 -6.53
C PRO A 59 12.55 4.83 -5.36
N LEU A 60 12.89 3.56 -5.62
CA LEU A 60 13.48 2.61 -4.64
C LEU A 60 14.93 2.95 -4.23
N GLY A 61 15.38 4.18 -4.50
CA GLY A 61 16.75 4.61 -4.27
C GLY A 61 17.74 3.95 -5.24
N ARG A 62 19.03 4.16 -5.00
CA ARG A 62 20.10 3.52 -5.78
C ARG A 62 20.20 2.05 -5.40
N ASN A 63 20.50 1.19 -6.38
CA ASN A 63 20.91 -0.18 -6.10
C ASN A 63 22.25 -0.14 -5.34
N ARG A 64 22.23 -0.62 -4.10
CA ARG A 64 23.36 -0.63 -3.18
C ARG A 64 23.60 -2.04 -2.71
N THR A 65 24.86 -2.47 -2.70
CA THR A 65 25.25 -3.68 -1.98
C THR A 65 25.05 -3.41 -0.50
N LEU A 66 24.19 -4.20 0.14
CA LEU A 66 23.98 -4.14 1.57
C LEU A 66 24.80 -5.22 2.26
N ASP A 67 25.28 -4.92 3.46
CA ASP A 67 25.73 -5.94 4.38
C ASP A 67 24.53 -6.84 4.75
N SER A 68 24.71 -8.15 4.64
CA SER A 68 23.62 -9.11 4.82
C SER A 68 23.27 -9.36 6.29
N ALA A 69 24.12 -8.95 7.24
CA ALA A 69 23.90 -9.14 8.68
C ALA A 69 23.31 -7.89 9.36
N GLU A 70 23.73 -6.70 8.94
CA GLU A 70 23.47 -5.41 9.58
C GLU A 70 22.57 -4.51 8.70
N GLY A 71 22.38 -4.84 7.41
CA GLY A 71 21.56 -4.07 6.47
C GLY A 71 22.14 -2.72 6.05
N ALA A 72 23.37 -2.42 6.48
CA ALA A 72 24.09 -1.20 6.15
C ALA A 72 24.55 -1.18 4.68
N SER A 73 24.61 -0.02 4.05
CA SER A 73 25.15 0.11 2.69
C SER A 73 26.67 -0.05 2.71
N LEU A 74 27.21 -0.91 1.83
CA LEU A 74 28.65 -1.05 1.64
C LEU A 74 29.18 0.09 0.76
N ALA A 75 30.40 0.54 1.04
CA ALA A 75 31.11 1.48 0.19
C ALA A 75 31.49 0.82 -1.15
N PRO A 76 31.47 1.55 -2.28
CA PRO A 76 32.07 1.08 -3.52
C PRO A 76 33.57 0.82 -3.30
N PHE A 77 34.05 -0.32 -3.81
CA PHE A 77 35.47 -0.68 -3.83
C PHE A 77 36.22 0.03 -4.97
#